data_AF-A0A8P0N7I2-F1
#
_entry.id   AF-A0A8P0N7I2-F1
#
_cell.length_a   1.000
_cell.length_b   1.000
_cell.length_c   1.000
_cell.angle_alpha   90.00
_cell.angle_beta   90.00
_cell.angle_gamma   90.00
#
_symmetry.space_group_name_H-M   'P 1'
#
loop_
_entity.id
_entity.type
_entity.pdbx_description
1 polymer ?
#
loop_
_entity_poly.entity_id
_entity_poly.type
_entity_poly.pdbx_seq_one_letter_code
_entity_poly.pdbx_strand_id
1 'polypeptide(L)'
;MAAPAVKAAGGWPILALSLRSGVRRLPGLTQVRWSRYGPEYKDPRIDKEYYRKPLAELTEEEKYEQELRKTQLIKAAPAAKTSSVFEDPVISKFTNMMMKGGNKVLARSLMMQTLEAVKRKQFEKYHAASAEEQATIERNPYVIFHQALQNCEPVIGLVPILRGGHFYQEQSGGSRAAHP
;
A
#
# COMPACT_ATOMS: atom_id res chain seq x y z
N MET A 1 52.10 8.20 -53.80
CA MET A 1 52.28 6.76 -54.08
C MET A 1 51.95 5.97 -52.83
N ALA A 2 51.24 4.87 -53.01
CA ALA A 2 50.58 4.04 -52.01
C ALA A 2 51.53 3.35 -51.00
N ALA A 3 50.90 2.87 -49.91
CA ALA A 3 51.46 2.15 -48.76
C ALA A 3 52.22 0.85 -49.10
N PRO A 4 52.91 0.24 -48.13
CA PRO A 4 52.36 -0.95 -47.44
C PRO A 4 52.81 -1.05 -45.96
N ALA A 5 52.50 -2.03 -45.12
CA ALA A 5 51.39 -2.95 -44.89
C ALA A 5 51.78 -3.77 -43.62
N VAL A 6 50.86 -3.84 -42.63
CA VAL A 6 50.58 -4.92 -41.65
C VAL A 6 51.68 -5.55 -40.75
N LYS A 7 51.36 -5.64 -39.44
CA LYS A 7 51.33 -6.84 -38.53
C LYS A 7 51.80 -6.44 -37.12
N ALA A 8 50.92 -6.29 -36.14
CA ALA A 8 50.24 -7.32 -35.32
C ALA A 8 51.13 -7.92 -34.20
N ALA A 9 50.48 -8.02 -33.03
CA ALA A 9 50.80 -8.80 -31.83
C ALA A 9 51.77 -8.18 -30.80
N GLY A 10 51.22 -7.95 -29.61
CA GLY A 10 51.94 -7.57 -28.40
C GLY A 10 50.96 -7.39 -27.26
N GLY A 11 50.41 -8.49 -26.74
CA GLY A 11 49.54 -8.47 -25.57
C GLY A 11 50.33 -8.15 -24.31
N TRP A 12 49.83 -7.22 -23.50
CA TRP A 12 50.22 -7.01 -22.11
C TRP A 12 48.98 -7.14 -21.21
N PRO A 13 49.08 -7.82 -20.06
CA PRO A 13 47.97 -7.95 -19.14
C PRO A 13 47.89 -6.68 -18.28
N ILE A 14 46.87 -5.85 -18.48
CA ILE A 14 46.56 -4.80 -17.51
C ILE A 14 45.81 -5.47 -16.36
N LEU A 15 46.56 -5.74 -15.29
CA LEU A 15 46.05 -6.01 -13.95
C LEU A 15 45.18 -4.81 -13.52
N ALA A 16 43.89 -4.84 -13.87
CA ALA A 16 42.90 -3.97 -13.25
C ALA A 16 42.66 -4.49 -11.83
N LEU A 17 43.44 -3.96 -10.89
CA LEU A 17 43.25 -4.14 -9.47
C LEU A 17 41.87 -3.55 -9.12
N SER A 18 40.83 -4.39 -9.15
CA SER A 18 39.52 -4.00 -8.67
C SER A 18 39.64 -3.73 -7.17
N LEU A 19 39.74 -2.46 -6.77
CA LEU A 19 39.33 -2.07 -5.42
C LEU A 19 37.83 -2.34 -5.34
N ARG A 20 37.47 -3.58 -4.98
CA ARG A 20 36.22 -3.84 -4.30
C ARG A 20 36.26 -2.95 -3.08
N SER A 21 35.51 -1.86 -3.11
CA SER A 21 35.11 -1.14 -1.92
C SER A 21 34.40 -2.15 -1.03
N GLY A 22 35.19 -2.80 -0.17
CA GLY A 22 34.69 -3.60 0.92
C GLY A 22 33.98 -2.64 1.85
N VAL A 23 32.69 -2.41 1.59
CA VAL A 23 31.77 -1.90 2.60
C VAL A 23 31.89 -2.89 3.74
N ARG A 24 32.72 -2.56 4.73
CA ARG A 24 32.80 -3.26 6.00
C ARG A 24 31.36 -3.32 6.51
N ARG A 25 30.74 -4.49 6.42
CA ARG A 25 29.47 -4.75 7.10
C ARG A 25 29.79 -4.71 8.58
N LEU A 26 29.65 -3.54 9.18
CA LEU A 26 29.71 -3.38 10.63
C LEU A 26 28.54 -4.19 11.20
N PRO A 27 28.80 -5.26 12.00
CA PRO A 27 27.73 -5.97 12.67
C PRO A 27 27.08 -5.00 13.66
N GLY A 28 25.82 -4.64 13.41
CA GLY A 28 25.08 -3.60 14.15
C GLY A 28 24.39 -2.55 13.27
N LEU A 29 24.83 -2.39 12.01
CA LEU A 29 24.18 -1.50 11.02
C LEU A 29 23.10 -2.19 10.17
N THR A 30 22.96 -3.51 10.30
CA THR A 30 21.81 -4.23 9.77
C THR A 30 20.67 -4.09 10.74
N GLN A 31 19.68 -3.24 10.41
CA GLN A 31 18.42 -3.16 11.14
C GLN A 31 17.84 -4.58 11.27
N VAL A 32 17.87 -5.09 12.48
CA VAL A 32 17.26 -6.36 12.87
C VAL A 32 15.78 -6.25 12.50
N ARG A 33 15.36 -7.02 11.49
CA ARG A 33 14.04 -7.04 10.83
C ARG A 33 12.92 -7.60 11.73
N TRP A 34 12.94 -7.28 13.02
CA TRP A 34 12.05 -7.84 14.03
C TRP A 34 11.15 -6.75 14.60
N SER A 35 9.95 -7.12 15.03
CA SER A 35 9.05 -6.23 15.78
C SER A 35 9.75 -5.79 17.08
N ARG A 36 9.71 -4.48 17.37
CA ARG A 36 10.18 -3.94 18.66
C ARG A 36 9.18 -4.19 19.79
N TYR A 37 7.91 -4.36 19.46
CA TYR A 37 6.86 -4.70 20.41
C TYR A 37 6.81 -6.22 20.63
N GLY A 38 6.71 -6.64 21.89
CA GLY A 38 6.49 -8.03 22.25
C GLY A 38 5.08 -8.54 21.87
N PRO A 39 4.83 -9.86 21.94
CA PRO A 39 3.55 -10.47 21.55
C PRO A 39 2.37 -10.02 22.45
N GLU A 40 2.66 -9.55 23.66
CA GLU A 40 1.67 -9.05 24.62
C GLU A 40 1.02 -7.74 24.16
N TYR A 41 1.71 -6.96 23.34
CA TYR A 41 1.24 -5.65 22.91
C TYR A 41 0.08 -5.76 21.92
N LYS A 42 -1.04 -5.12 22.24
CA LYS A 42 -2.21 -5.02 21.37
C LYS A 42 -2.14 -3.79 20.48
N ASP A 43 -2.76 -3.91 19.30
CA ASP A 43 -2.83 -2.79 18.37
C ASP A 43 -3.79 -1.70 18.89
N PRO A 44 -3.44 -0.42 18.69
CA PRO A 44 -4.25 0.69 19.13
C PRO A 44 -5.52 0.77 18.28
N ARG A 45 -6.66 0.96 18.94
CA ARG A 45 -7.94 1.21 18.27
C ARG A 45 -8.18 2.72 18.19
N ILE A 46 -8.22 3.24 16.97
CA ILE A 46 -8.19 4.69 16.67
C ILE A 46 -9.61 5.26 16.56
N ASP A 47 -10.60 4.42 16.28
CA ASP A 47 -11.97 4.82 16.02
C ASP A 47 -12.61 5.46 17.25
N LYS A 48 -13.01 6.73 17.10
CA LYS A 48 -13.58 7.51 18.20
C LYS A 48 -14.98 7.03 18.58
N GLU A 49 -15.74 6.56 17.60
CA GLU A 49 -17.12 6.09 17.77
C GLU A 49 -17.20 4.90 18.70
N TYR A 50 -16.21 4.01 18.66
CA TYR A 50 -16.12 2.86 19.55
C TYR A 50 -16.15 3.25 21.04
N TYR A 51 -15.40 4.28 21.42
CA TYR A 51 -15.32 4.73 22.81
C TYR A 51 -16.51 5.60 23.24
N ARG A 52 -17.28 6.11 22.29
CA ARG A 52 -18.45 6.97 22.56
C ARG A 52 -19.75 6.19 22.77
N LYS A 53 -19.74 4.88 22.52
CA LYS A 53 -20.91 4.02 22.74
C LYS A 53 -21.33 4.05 24.21
N PRO A 54 -22.62 4.30 24.53
CA PRO A 54 -23.09 4.28 25.91
C PRO A 54 -23.09 2.85 26.48
N LEU A 55 -22.90 2.73 27.80
CA LEU A 55 -22.83 1.43 28.50
C LEU A 55 -24.10 0.57 28.36
N ALA A 56 -25.24 1.20 28.05
CA ALA A 56 -26.51 0.52 27.83
C ALA A 56 -26.55 -0.27 26.51
N GLU A 57 -25.80 0.16 25.50
CA GLU A 57 -25.72 -0.50 24.19
C GLU A 57 -24.61 -1.56 24.14
N LEU A 58 -23.73 -1.58 25.15
CA LEU A 58 -22.62 -2.51 25.19
C LEU A 58 -23.07 -3.91 25.63
N THR A 59 -22.67 -4.90 24.84
CA THR A 59 -22.77 -6.32 25.18
C THR A 59 -21.87 -6.67 26.38
N GLU A 60 -22.18 -7.76 27.08
CA GLU A 60 -21.34 -8.23 28.19
C GLU A 60 -19.91 -8.56 27.75
N GLU A 61 -19.76 -9.12 26.55
CA GLU A 61 -18.46 -9.42 25.93
C GLU A 61 -17.66 -8.14 25.68
N GLU A 62 -18.26 -7.11 25.07
CA GLU A 62 -17.58 -5.83 24.81
C GLU A 62 -17.18 -5.14 26.13
N LYS A 63 -17.99 -5.26 27.19
CA LYS A 63 -17.64 -4.73 28.52
C LYS A 63 -16.41 -5.42 29.08
N TYR A 64 -16.39 -6.76 29.02
CA TYR A 64 -15.24 -7.56 29.42
C TYR A 64 -13.98 -7.21 28.62
N GLU A 65 -14.09 -7.05 27.30
CA GLU A 65 -12.96 -6.63 26.46
C GLU A 65 -12.44 -5.24 26.81
N GLN A 66 -13.34 -4.29 27.09
CA GLN A 66 -12.95 -2.94 27.52
C GLN A 66 -12.22 -2.97 28.86
N GLU A 67 -12.64 -3.81 29.80
CA GLU A 67 -11.96 -3.99 31.08
C GLU A 67 -10.58 -4.63 30.92
N LEU A 68 -10.50 -5.69 30.11
CA LEU A 68 -9.26 -6.37 29.78
C LEU A 68 -8.25 -5.40 29.14
N ARG A 69 -8.71 -4.51 28.26
CA ARG A 69 -7.85 -3.53 27.58
C ARG A 69 -7.30 -2.44 28.49
N LYS A 70 -7.87 -2.21 29.69
CA LYS A 70 -7.35 -1.23 30.65
C LYS A 70 -6.00 -1.64 31.23
N THR A 71 -5.74 -2.94 31.36
CA THR A 71 -4.50 -3.48 31.94
C THR A 71 -3.49 -3.93 30.89
N GLN A 72 -3.94 -4.22 29.67
CA GLN A 72 -3.07 -4.65 28.58
C GLN A 72 -2.14 -3.53 28.07
N LEU A 73 -0.96 -3.93 27.60
CA LEU A 73 -0.03 -3.03 26.92
C LEU A 73 -0.52 -2.75 25.50
N ILE A 74 -0.60 -1.47 25.13
CA ILE A 74 -1.08 -1.01 23.81
C ILE A 74 0.10 -0.38 23.05
N LYS A 75 0.23 -0.70 21.75
CA LYS A 75 1.27 -0.09 20.89
C LYS A 75 0.96 1.38 20.63
N ALA A 76 1.99 2.15 20.30
CA ALA A 76 1.80 3.53 19.84
C ALA A 76 0.99 3.58 18.54
N ALA A 77 0.08 4.55 18.43
CA ALA A 77 -0.67 4.79 17.21
C ALA A 77 0.28 5.12 16.05
N PRO A 78 0.08 4.54 14.85
CA PRO A 78 0.92 4.82 13.70
C PRO A 78 0.66 6.25 13.21
N ALA A 79 1.73 6.99 12.89
CA ALA A 79 1.63 8.38 12.43
C ALA A 79 0.80 8.57 11.14
N ALA A 80 0.58 7.50 10.37
CA ALA A 80 -0.19 7.54 9.14
C ALA A 80 -1.71 7.45 9.36
N LYS A 81 -2.18 6.84 10.46
CA LYS A 81 -3.61 6.71 10.74
C LYS A 81 -4.01 7.71 11.82
N THR A 82 -5.10 8.40 11.60
CA THR A 82 -5.66 9.40 12.53
C THR A 82 -7.15 9.16 12.72
N SER A 83 -7.71 9.68 13.81
CA SER A 83 -9.15 9.61 14.10
C SER A 83 -9.96 10.68 13.35
N SER A 84 -9.47 11.12 12.18
CA SER A 84 -10.12 12.14 11.36
C SER A 84 -11.21 11.50 10.52
N VAL A 85 -12.35 12.18 10.38
CA VAL A 85 -13.46 11.72 9.53
C VAL A 85 -13.10 11.73 8.05
N PHE A 86 -12.08 12.50 7.66
CA PHE A 86 -11.61 12.59 6.28
C PHE A 86 -10.54 11.55 5.91
N GLU A 87 -10.03 10.77 6.87
CA GLU A 87 -9.05 9.73 6.56
C GLU A 87 -9.78 8.47 6.06
N ASP A 88 -9.49 8.10 4.82
CA ASP A 88 -10.01 6.88 4.21
C ASP A 88 -8.90 5.80 4.18
N PRO A 89 -9.09 4.64 4.82
CA PRO A 89 -8.08 3.59 4.88
C PRO A 89 -7.72 3.02 3.50
N VAL A 90 -8.66 3.01 2.54
CA VAL A 90 -8.42 2.50 1.18
C VAL A 90 -7.52 3.47 0.41
N ILE A 91 -7.79 4.77 0.49
CA ILE A 91 -6.95 5.80 -0.13
C ILE A 91 -5.58 5.86 0.52
N SER A 92 -5.51 5.75 1.85
CA SER A 92 -4.25 5.69 2.58
C SER A 92 -3.40 4.49 2.12
N LYS A 93 -4.03 3.32 1.95
CA LYS A 93 -3.38 2.10 1.43
C LYS A 93 -2.92 2.27 -0.02
N PHE A 94 -3.77 2.80 -0.89
CA PHE A 94 -3.42 3.05 -2.28
C PHE A 94 -2.27 4.07 -2.42
N THR A 95 -2.29 5.12 -1.60
CA THR A 95 -1.20 6.12 -1.55
C THR A 95 0.11 5.46 -1.14
N ASN A 96 0.08 4.53 -0.18
CA ASN A 96 1.28 3.77 0.22
C ASN A 96 1.76 2.82 -0.90
N MET A 97 0.85 2.25 -1.70
CA MET A 97 1.21 1.40 -2.85
C MET A 97 1.83 2.20 -4.00
N MET A 98 1.37 3.44 -4.23
CA MET A 98 1.93 4.34 -5.23
C MET A 98 3.31 4.91 -4.82
N MET A 99 3.56 5.02 -3.52
CA MET A 99 4.78 5.60 -2.96
C MET A 99 6.03 4.82 -3.36
N LYS A 100 7.05 5.54 -3.85
CA LYS A 100 8.38 5.01 -4.17
C LYS A 100 9.44 5.62 -3.27
N GLY A 101 10.40 4.81 -2.81
CA GLY A 101 11.54 5.28 -2.03
C GLY A 101 11.19 5.98 -0.71
N GLY A 102 10.01 5.71 -0.13
CA GLY A 102 9.55 6.36 1.11
C GLY A 102 9.08 7.81 0.95
N ASN A 103 8.97 8.33 -0.28
CA ASN A 103 8.51 9.70 -0.50
C ASN A 103 6.97 9.82 -0.41
N LYS A 104 6.48 9.89 0.83
CA LYS A 104 5.04 9.97 1.11
C LYS A 104 4.41 11.31 0.73
N VAL A 105 5.18 12.40 0.77
CA VAL A 105 4.72 13.75 0.41
C VAL A 105 4.31 13.80 -1.06
N LEU A 106 5.17 13.27 -1.94
CA LEU A 106 4.90 13.20 -3.37
C LEU A 106 3.74 12.24 -3.70
N ALA A 107 3.69 11.07 -3.06
CA ALA A 107 2.58 10.15 -3.29
C ALA A 107 1.23 10.77 -2.89
N ARG A 108 1.20 11.49 -1.76
CA ARG A 108 0.00 12.20 -1.30
C ARG A 108 -0.38 13.34 -2.24
N SER A 109 0.59 14.13 -2.72
CA SER A 109 0.27 15.23 -3.65
C SER A 109 -0.30 14.71 -4.98
N LEU A 110 0.26 13.62 -5.53
CA LEU A 110 -0.28 12.97 -6.73
C LEU A 110 -1.70 12.44 -6.50
N MET A 111 -1.94 11.77 -5.37
CA MET A 111 -3.29 11.30 -5.03
C MET A 111 -4.29 12.47 -4.96
N MET A 112 -3.94 13.56 -4.28
CA MET A 112 -4.80 14.74 -4.19
C MET A 112 -5.09 15.35 -5.56
N GLN A 113 -4.07 15.47 -6.43
CA GLN A 113 -4.22 15.93 -7.80
C GLN A 113 -5.14 15.02 -8.62
N THR A 114 -5.06 13.70 -8.43
CA THR A 114 -5.95 12.75 -9.12
C THR A 114 -7.40 12.91 -8.68
N LEU A 115 -7.67 13.01 -7.38
CA LEU A 115 -9.03 13.24 -6.86
C LEU A 115 -9.59 14.58 -7.33
N GLU A 116 -8.75 15.62 -7.37
CA GLU A 116 -9.10 16.93 -7.92
C GLU A 116 -9.44 16.84 -9.41
N ALA A 117 -8.60 16.19 -10.22
CA ALA A 117 -8.83 16.04 -11.65
C ALA A 117 -10.11 15.25 -11.95
N VAL A 118 -10.38 14.18 -11.18
CA VAL A 118 -11.63 13.40 -11.27
C VAL A 118 -12.81 14.31 -10.98
N LYS A 119 -12.75 15.08 -9.89
CA LYS A 119 -13.81 16.01 -9.50
C LYS A 119 -14.04 17.07 -10.59
N ARG A 120 -13.00 17.74 -11.08
CA ARG A 120 -13.10 18.74 -12.15
C ARG A 120 -13.76 18.18 -13.42
N LYS A 121 -13.30 17.01 -13.89
CA LYS A 121 -13.88 16.33 -15.06
C LYS A 121 -15.35 15.97 -14.87
N GLN A 122 -15.75 15.53 -13.67
CA GLN A 122 -17.16 15.21 -13.40
C GLN A 122 -18.03 16.46 -13.35
N PHE A 123 -17.51 17.59 -12.85
CA PHE A 123 -18.22 18.86 -12.88
C PHE A 123 -18.36 19.41 -14.31
N GLU A 124 -17.31 19.32 -15.13
CA GLU A 124 -17.37 19.67 -16.55
C GLU A 124 -18.46 18.87 -17.27
N LYS A 125 -18.52 17.55 -17.02
CA LYS A 125 -19.59 16.69 -17.55
C LYS A 125 -20.97 17.07 -17.04
N TYR A 126 -21.11 17.34 -15.75
CA TYR A 126 -22.39 17.75 -15.15
C TYR A 126 -22.93 19.04 -15.79
N HIS A 127 -22.07 20.04 -16.01
CA HIS A 127 -22.49 21.31 -16.60
C HIS A 127 -22.81 21.21 -18.09
N ALA A 128 -22.20 20.26 -18.80
CA ALA A 128 -22.49 20.00 -20.21
C ALA A 128 -23.73 19.11 -20.44
N ALA A 129 -24.20 18.41 -19.40
CA ALA A 129 -25.28 17.42 -19.49
C ALA A 129 -26.68 18.04 -19.39
N SER A 130 -27.67 17.32 -19.91
CA SER A 130 -29.09 17.67 -19.78
C SER A 130 -29.61 17.43 -18.35
N ALA A 131 -30.78 17.99 -18.01
CA ALA A 131 -31.33 17.91 -16.64
C ALA A 131 -31.54 16.48 -16.13
N GLU A 132 -31.87 15.53 -17.02
CA GLU A 132 -32.08 14.12 -16.68
C GLU A 132 -30.75 13.40 -16.38
N GLU A 133 -29.74 13.67 -17.19
CA GLU A 133 -28.40 13.09 -17.03
C GLU A 133 -27.68 13.65 -15.79
N GLN A 134 -27.91 14.93 -15.46
CA GLN A 134 -27.35 15.57 -14.27
C GLN A 134 -27.70 14.84 -12.97
N ALA A 135 -28.90 14.25 -12.88
CA ALA A 135 -29.31 13.48 -11.70
C ALA A 135 -28.56 12.14 -11.57
N THR A 136 -28.05 11.60 -12.68
CA THR A 136 -27.35 10.31 -12.73
C THR A 136 -25.84 10.46 -12.52
N ILE A 137 -25.28 11.65 -12.77
CA ILE A 137 -23.83 11.87 -12.71
C ILE A 137 -23.35 11.97 -11.26
N GLU A 138 -22.58 10.96 -10.86
CA GLU A 138 -21.84 10.99 -9.60
C GLU A 138 -20.67 11.98 -9.64
N ARG A 139 -20.64 12.90 -8.67
CA ARG A 139 -19.62 13.97 -8.58
C ARG A 139 -18.62 13.75 -7.44
N ASN A 140 -18.90 12.81 -6.54
CA ASN A 140 -18.04 12.52 -5.41
C ASN A 140 -16.85 11.65 -5.85
N PRO A 141 -15.60 12.16 -5.83
CA PRO A 141 -14.44 11.41 -6.31
C PRO A 141 -14.14 10.17 -5.44
N TYR A 142 -14.51 10.18 -4.16
CA TYR A 142 -14.32 9.04 -3.27
C TYR A 142 -15.20 7.85 -3.69
N VAL A 143 -16.48 8.09 -3.94
CA VAL A 143 -17.43 7.05 -4.37
C VAL A 143 -16.99 6.45 -5.71
N ILE A 144 -16.62 7.31 -6.66
CA ILE A 144 -16.11 6.87 -7.98
C ILE A 144 -14.86 6.01 -7.80
N PHE A 145 -13.95 6.41 -6.92
CA PHE A 145 -12.73 5.65 -6.66
C PHE A 145 -13.02 4.26 -6.07
N HIS A 146 -13.87 4.18 -5.05
CA HIS A 146 -14.26 2.90 -4.44
C HIS A 146 -14.99 1.99 -5.44
N GLN A 147 -15.94 2.55 -6.19
CA GLN A 147 -16.66 1.79 -7.20
C GLN A 147 -15.73 1.30 -8.31
N ALA A 148 -14.79 2.15 -8.76
CA ALA A 148 -13.81 1.75 -9.76
C ALA A 148 -12.92 0.60 -9.26
N LEU A 149 -12.51 0.61 -8.00
CA LEU A 149 -11.74 -0.49 -7.41
C LEU A 149 -12.55 -1.79 -7.32
N GLN A 150 -13.80 -1.72 -6.87
CA GLN A 150 -14.70 -2.88 -6.80
C GLN A 150 -14.94 -3.49 -8.20
N ASN A 151 -15.13 -2.64 -9.21
CA ASN A 151 -15.32 -3.09 -10.59
C ASN A 151 -14.07 -3.75 -11.17
N CYS A 152 -12.88 -3.37 -10.69
CA CYS A 152 -11.60 -3.93 -11.11
C CYS A 152 -11.18 -5.16 -10.29
N GLU A 153 -11.95 -5.56 -9.27
CA GLU A 153 -11.60 -6.69 -8.40
C GLU A 153 -11.87 -8.03 -9.12
N PRO A 154 -10.84 -8.88 -9.32
CA PRO A 154 -11.02 -10.17 -9.98
C PRO A 154 -11.66 -11.19 -9.03
N VAL A 155 -12.71 -11.87 -9.50
CA VAL A 155 -13.41 -12.91 -8.72
C VAL A 155 -12.62 -14.22 -8.66
N ILE A 156 -11.84 -14.52 -9.70
CA ILE A 156 -11.07 -15.77 -9.82
C ILE A 156 -9.59 -15.43 -9.92
N GLY A 157 -8.78 -16.12 -9.11
CA GLY A 157 -7.33 -16.13 -9.20
C GLY A 157 -6.82 -17.47 -9.74
N LEU A 158 -5.60 -17.48 -10.25
CA LEU A 158 -4.90 -18.71 -10.64
C LEU A 158 -3.77 -18.97 -9.66
N VAL A 159 -3.69 -20.19 -9.14
CA VAL A 159 -2.59 -20.61 -8.26
C VAL A 159 -1.82 -21.72 -8.98
N PRO A 160 -0.49 -21.58 -9.14
CA PRO A 160 0.33 -22.64 -9.71
C PRO A 160 0.49 -23.77 -8.70
N ILE A 161 0.10 -24.99 -9.09
CA ILE A 161 0.27 -26.20 -8.30
C ILE A 161 1.25 -27.12 -9.02
N LEU A 162 2.31 -27.50 -8.30
CA LEU A 162 3.28 -28.46 -8.80
C LEU A 162 2.71 -29.87 -8.64
N ARG A 163 2.49 -30.58 -9.75
CA ARG A 163 2.16 -32.02 -9.76
C ARG A 163 2.97 -32.71 -10.84
N GLY A 164 3.61 -33.83 -10.51
CA GLY A 164 4.36 -34.62 -11.48
C GLY A 164 5.49 -33.85 -12.21
N GLY A 165 6.10 -32.85 -11.57
CA GLY A 165 7.16 -32.04 -12.19
C GLY A 165 6.67 -30.91 -13.09
N HIS A 166 5.36 -30.76 -13.28
CA HIS A 166 4.74 -29.68 -14.05
C HIS A 166 3.92 -28.73 -13.15
N PHE A 167 3.87 -27.46 -13.52
CA PHE A 167 3.03 -26.46 -12.87
C PHE A 167 1.71 -26.32 -13.62
N TYR A 168 0.61 -26.57 -12.93
CA TYR A 168 -0.75 -26.37 -13.42
C TYR A 168 -1.35 -25.13 -12.79
N GLN A 169 -2.01 -24.30 -13.58
CA GLN A 169 -2.78 -23.16 -13.06
C GLN A 169 -4.18 -23.64 -12.70
N GLU A 170 -4.43 -23.84 -11.41
CA GLU A 170 -5.76 -24.18 -10.91
C GLU A 170 -6.51 -22.90 -10.53
N GLN A 171 -7.80 -22.87 -10.83
CA GLN A 171 -8.68 -21.77 -10.42
C GLN A 171 -8.88 -21.82 -8.91
N SER A 172 -8.44 -20.78 -8.22
CA SER A 172 -8.74 -20.56 -6.82
C SER A 172 -9.74 -19.42 -6.71
N GLY A 173 -10.74 -19.53 -5.82
CA GLY A 173 -11.57 -18.39 -5.46
C GLY A 173 -10.69 -17.24 -4.98
N GLY A 174 -10.91 -16.03 -5.50
CA GLY A 174 -10.20 -14.84 -5.02
C GLY A 174 -10.45 -14.69 -3.53
N SER A 175 -9.44 -14.92 -2.69
CA SER A 175 -9.59 -14.73 -1.26
C SER A 175 -9.78 -13.24 -1.01
N ARG A 176 -10.98 -12.86 -0.51
CA ARG A 176 -11.18 -11.55 0.11
C ARG A 176 -10.17 -11.47 1.24
N ALA A 177 -9.05 -10.77 1.02
CA ALA A 177 -8.08 -10.54 2.06
C ALA A 177 -8.81 -9.76 3.16
N ALA A 178 -9.14 -10.43 4.26
CA ALA A 178 -9.81 -9.85 5.41
C ALA A 178 -9.07 -8.56 5.78
N HIS A 179 -9.79 -7.44 5.68
CA HIS A 179 -9.28 -6.17 6.17
C HIS A 179 -9.11 -6.29 7.68
N PRO A 180 -7.93 -5.95 8.24
CA PRO A 180 -7.76 -5.83 9.68
C PRO A 180 -8.43 -4.58 10.23
#